data_AF-A0A928TRZ3-F1
#
_entry.id   AF-A0A928TRZ3-F1
#
_cell.length_a   1.000
_cell.length_b   1.000
_cell.length_c   1.000
_cell.angle_alpha   90.00
_cell.angle_beta   90.00
_cell.angle_gamma   90.00
#
_symmetry.space_group_name_H-M   'P 1'
#
loop_
_entity.id
_entity.type
_entity.pdbx_description
1 polymer ?
#
loop_
_entity_poly.entity_id
_entity_poly.type
_entity_poly.pdbx_seq_one_letter_code
_entity_poly.pdbx_strand_id
1 'polypeptide(L)'
;MPRLSLWIIRAALVYLLLGITIGSLLLAHKGIPFYPLLWGWLPAHIELLLMGWIVQLTLGVAFWILPRYWQRPRRPSEQYARIAFVLLNVGIWLVVAGTTFRAGVWVLFVGRLVEMGAVLFFAAHAWGRVVSREGA
;
A
#
# COMPACT_ATOMS: atom_id res chain seq x y z
N MET A 1 -1.15 -9.92 17.78
CA MET A 1 -1.25 -8.77 16.85
C MET A 1 -2.74 -8.43 16.62
N PRO A 2 -3.15 -7.16 16.51
CA PRO A 2 -4.53 -6.81 16.14
C PRO A 2 -4.88 -7.35 14.75
N ARG A 3 -6.17 -7.69 14.55
CA ARG A 3 -6.67 -8.27 13.29
C ARG A 3 -6.35 -7.39 12.08
N LEU A 4 -6.45 -6.07 12.22
CA LEU A 4 -6.14 -5.13 11.14
C LEU A 4 -4.69 -5.25 10.64
N SER A 5 -3.71 -5.38 11.54
CA SER A 5 -2.30 -5.59 11.16
C SER A 5 -2.14 -6.85 10.31
N LEU A 6 -2.80 -7.96 10.70
CA LEU A 6 -2.75 -9.21 9.95
C LEU A 6 -3.32 -9.06 8.55
N TRP A 7 -4.42 -8.33 8.37
CA TRP A 7 -5.00 -8.07 7.05
C TRP A 7 -4.08 -7.23 6.17
N ILE A 8 -3.50 -6.16 6.71
CA ILE A 8 -2.57 -5.29 5.97
C ILE A 8 -1.34 -6.09 5.49
N ILE A 9 -0.74 -6.89 6.39
CA ILE A 9 0.44 -7.71 6.08
C ILE A 9 0.09 -8.79 5.06
N ARG A 10 -1.04 -9.49 5.21
CA ARG A 10 -1.48 -10.51 4.24
C ARG A 10 -1.66 -9.91 2.85
N ALA A 11 -2.32 -8.75 2.75
CA ALA A 11 -2.49 -8.08 1.48
C ALA A 11 -1.15 -7.62 0.90
N ALA A 12 -0.17 -7.20 1.73
CA ALA A 12 1.18 -6.86 1.25
C ALA A 12 1.92 -8.08 0.66
N LEU A 13 1.75 -9.26 1.26
CA LEU A 13 2.31 -10.51 0.72
C LEU A 13 1.62 -10.94 -0.58
N VAL A 14 0.32 -10.67 -0.74
CA VAL A 14 -0.38 -10.87 -2.01
C VAL A 14 0.20 -9.94 -3.09
N TYR A 15 0.40 -8.66 -2.77
CA TYR A 15 1.01 -7.71 -3.71
C TYR A 15 2.44 -8.09 -4.10
N LEU A 16 3.23 -8.62 -3.17
CA LEU A 16 4.51 -9.21 -3.53
C LEU A 16 4.36 -10.31 -4.53
N LEU A 17 3.52 -11.31 -4.23
CA LEU A 17 3.37 -12.48 -5.08
C LEU A 17 3.04 -12.02 -6.50
N LEU A 18 2.09 -11.11 -6.66
CA LEU A 18 1.74 -10.49 -7.94
C LEU A 18 2.93 -9.74 -8.57
N GLY A 19 3.59 -8.88 -7.79
CA GLY A 19 4.71 -8.06 -8.23
C GLY A 19 5.91 -8.89 -8.71
N ILE A 20 6.31 -9.92 -7.95
CA ILE A 20 7.41 -10.81 -8.35
C ILE A 20 7.02 -11.67 -9.54
N THR A 21 5.77 -12.14 -9.65
CA THR A 21 5.32 -12.89 -10.83
C THR A 21 5.42 -12.04 -12.09
N ILE A 22 4.93 -10.79 -12.06
CA ILE A 22 5.06 -9.86 -13.19
C ILE A 22 6.55 -9.55 -13.46
N GLY A 23 7.35 -9.31 -12.42
CA GLY A 23 8.78 -9.03 -12.54
C GLY A 23 9.56 -10.19 -13.18
N SER A 24 9.27 -11.42 -12.78
CA SER A 24 9.85 -12.63 -13.35
C SER A 24 9.49 -12.78 -14.83
N LEU A 25 8.23 -12.51 -15.20
CA LEU A 25 7.79 -12.53 -16.61
C LEU A 25 8.51 -11.46 -17.44
N LEU A 26 8.68 -10.24 -16.89
CA LEU A 26 9.43 -9.16 -17.54
C LEU A 26 10.90 -9.54 -17.76
N LEU A 27 11.55 -10.12 -16.74
CA LEU A 27 12.93 -10.59 -16.86
C LEU A 27 13.08 -11.74 -17.86
N ALA A 28 12.15 -12.70 -17.85
CA ALA A 28 12.14 -13.79 -18.83
C ALA A 28 12.02 -13.25 -20.25
N HIS A 29 11.10 -12.28 -20.47
CA HIS A 29 10.93 -11.63 -21.76
C HIS A 29 12.17 -10.83 -22.19
N LYS A 30 12.86 -10.17 -21.24
CA LYS A 30 14.12 -9.47 -21.52
C LYS A 30 15.23 -10.43 -21.97
N GLY A 31 15.27 -11.64 -21.40
CA GLY A 31 16.26 -12.66 -21.77
C GLY A 31 15.96 -13.32 -23.12
N ILE A 32 14.70 -13.71 -23.34
CA ILE A 32 14.22 -14.30 -24.58
C ILE A 32 12.92 -13.58 -24.98
N PRO A 33 12.94 -12.70 -26.00
CA PRO A 33 11.74 -11.96 -26.38
C PRO A 33 10.65 -12.86 -26.95
N PHE A 34 9.59 -13.11 -26.16
CA PHE A 34 8.43 -13.89 -26.63
C PHE A 34 7.10 -13.12 -26.79
N TYR A 35 6.87 -11.99 -26.10
CA TYR A 35 5.61 -11.23 -26.24
C TYR A 35 5.81 -9.71 -26.07
N PRO A 36 5.61 -8.89 -27.12
CA PRO A 36 5.96 -7.46 -27.10
C PRO A 36 5.21 -6.60 -26.08
N LEU A 37 3.97 -6.96 -25.71
CA LEU A 37 3.16 -6.14 -24.79
C LEU A 37 3.56 -6.32 -23.31
N LEU A 38 4.47 -7.25 -22.99
CA LEU A 38 4.90 -7.48 -21.60
C LEU A 38 5.50 -6.23 -20.96
N TRP A 39 6.27 -5.44 -21.69
CA TRP A 39 6.85 -4.19 -21.18
C TRP A 39 5.80 -3.18 -20.71
N GLY A 40 4.56 -3.25 -21.21
CA GLY A 40 3.44 -2.43 -20.72
C GLY A 40 3.07 -2.70 -19.26
N TRP A 41 3.49 -3.82 -18.69
CA TRP A 41 3.25 -4.20 -17.29
C TRP A 41 4.34 -3.71 -16.33
N LEU A 42 5.43 -3.11 -16.83
CA LEU A 42 6.48 -2.56 -15.98
C LEU A 42 5.96 -1.55 -14.95
N PRO A 43 5.04 -0.61 -15.29
CA PRO A 43 4.46 0.29 -14.30
C PRO A 43 3.69 -0.46 -13.19
N ALA A 44 2.89 -1.48 -13.53
CA ALA A 44 2.20 -2.30 -12.54
C ALA A 44 3.19 -3.03 -11.62
N HIS A 45 4.26 -3.62 -12.16
CA HIS A 45 5.29 -4.26 -11.35
C HIS A 45 5.87 -3.30 -10.30
N ILE A 46 6.25 -2.09 -10.72
CA ILE A 46 6.82 -1.06 -9.84
C ILE A 46 5.80 -0.68 -8.76
N GLU A 47 4.56 -0.42 -9.14
CA GLU A 47 3.52 0.02 -8.23
C GLU A 47 3.18 -1.03 -7.17
N LEU A 48 2.99 -2.28 -7.60
CA LEU A 48 2.64 -3.39 -6.72
C LEU A 48 3.77 -3.69 -5.73
N LEU A 49 5.05 -3.56 -6.14
CA LEU A 49 6.16 -3.78 -5.21
C LEU A 49 6.39 -2.61 -4.27
N LEU A 50 6.41 -1.37 -4.76
CA LEU A 50 6.69 -0.19 -3.92
C LEU A 50 5.52 0.13 -3.00
N MET A 51 4.32 0.36 -3.54
CA MET A 51 3.15 0.72 -2.73
C MET A 51 2.48 -0.50 -2.13
N GLY A 52 2.23 -1.53 -2.95
CA GLY A 52 1.51 -2.73 -2.53
C GLY A 52 2.27 -3.62 -1.55
N TRP A 53 3.57 -3.81 -1.70
CA TRP A 53 4.38 -4.58 -0.75
C TRP A 53 5.13 -3.68 0.24
N ILE A 54 6.04 -2.78 -0.18
CA ILE A 54 6.98 -2.14 0.76
C ILE A 54 6.21 -1.23 1.71
N VAL A 55 5.47 -0.27 1.14
CA VAL A 55 4.72 0.71 1.94
C VAL A 55 3.67 -0.02 2.77
N GLN A 56 2.85 -0.87 2.16
CA GLN A 56 1.78 -1.55 2.88
C GLN A 56 2.29 -2.45 4.01
N LEU A 57 3.38 -3.21 3.80
CA LEU A 57 4.01 -4.00 4.85
C LEU A 57 4.50 -3.10 5.98
N THR A 58 5.15 -1.99 5.64
CA THR A 58 5.63 -0.99 6.60
C THR A 58 4.47 -0.44 7.43
N LEU A 59 3.34 -0.08 6.83
CA LEU A 59 2.14 0.37 7.55
C LEU A 59 1.59 -0.71 8.49
N GLY A 60 1.52 -1.96 8.01
CA GLY A 60 1.02 -3.10 8.79
C GLY A 60 1.85 -3.40 10.02
N VAL A 61 3.18 -3.33 9.88
CA VAL A 61 4.15 -3.51 10.97
C VAL A 61 4.14 -2.29 11.90
N ALA A 62 4.18 -1.07 11.36
CA ALA A 62 4.13 0.17 12.13
C ALA A 62 2.89 0.24 13.02
N PHE A 63 1.72 -0.11 12.48
CA PHE A 63 0.48 -0.17 13.26
C PHE A 63 0.58 -1.10 14.48
N TRP A 64 1.32 -2.20 14.38
CA TRP A 64 1.52 -3.13 15.49
C TRP A 64 2.61 -2.70 16.47
N ILE A 65 3.78 -2.28 15.97
CA ILE A 65 4.98 -2.04 16.79
C ILE A 65 4.97 -0.68 17.49
N LEU A 66 4.24 0.32 16.96
CA LEU A 66 4.17 1.65 17.57
C LEU A 66 3.69 1.57 19.03
N PRO A 67 4.10 2.51 19.90
CA PRO A 67 3.71 2.53 21.31
C PRO A 67 2.20 2.53 21.51
N ARG A 68 1.76 2.00 22.65
CA ARG A 68 0.36 2.04 23.10
C ARG A 68 0.20 3.14 24.13
N TYR A 69 -1.00 3.70 24.26
CA TYR A 69 -1.29 4.67 25.32
C TYR A 69 -1.17 4.02 26.69
N TRP A 70 -0.68 4.80 27.65
CA TRP A 70 -0.54 4.35 29.04
C TRP A 70 -1.90 4.28 29.73
N GLN A 71 -2.74 5.29 29.48
CA GLN A 71 -4.10 5.40 29.99
C GLN A 71 -5.11 4.66 29.08
N ARG A 72 -6.30 4.39 29.60
CA ARG A 72 -7.38 3.82 28.79
C ARG A 72 -8.06 4.93 27.98
N PRO A 73 -8.40 4.68 26.70
CA PRO A 73 -8.17 3.47 25.93
C PRO A 73 -6.70 3.32 25.49
N ARG A 74 -6.13 2.11 25.64
CA ARG A 74 -4.71 1.83 25.36
C ARG A 74 -4.32 1.92 23.87
N ARG A 75 -5.28 2.15 22.96
CA ARG A 75 -5.05 2.34 21.53
C ARG A 75 -5.98 3.42 20.99
N PRO A 76 -5.50 4.25 20.05
CA PRO A 76 -6.35 5.17 19.31
C PRO A 76 -7.34 4.39 18.43
N SER A 77 -8.38 5.09 17.97
CA SER A 77 -9.35 4.51 17.06
C SER A 77 -8.65 3.91 15.83
N GLU A 78 -9.01 2.68 15.49
CA GLU A 78 -8.47 1.99 14.31
C GLU A 78 -9.04 2.55 13.01
N GLN A 79 -9.97 3.50 13.07
CA GLN A 79 -10.72 4.02 11.92
C GLN A 79 -9.79 4.69 10.90
N TYR A 80 -8.89 5.58 11.34
CA TYR A 80 -7.92 6.23 10.46
C TYR A 80 -7.00 5.21 9.76
N ALA A 81 -6.54 4.19 10.49
CA ALA A 81 -5.71 3.13 9.92
C ALA A 81 -6.48 2.24 8.92
N ARG A 82 -7.78 1.97 9.15
CA ARG A 82 -8.64 1.25 8.21
C ARG A 82 -8.89 2.07 6.94
N ILE A 83 -9.16 3.37 7.07
CA ILE A 83 -9.33 4.27 5.93
C ILE A 83 -8.05 4.30 5.12
N ALA A 84 -6.89 4.46 5.77
CA ALA A 84 -5.59 4.42 5.10
C ALA A 84 -5.38 3.11 4.32
N PHE A 85 -5.72 1.96 4.92
CA PHE A 85 -5.60 0.67 4.24
C PHE A 85 -6.49 0.57 2.99
N VAL A 86 -7.75 1.00 3.07
CA VAL A 86 -8.67 0.99 1.93
C VAL A 86 -8.20 1.95 0.84
N LEU A 87 -7.86 3.19 1.21
CA LEU A 87 -7.35 4.18 0.27
C LEU A 87 -6.09 3.69 -0.44
N LEU A 88 -5.13 3.10 0.27
CA LEU A 88 -3.90 2.60 -0.34
C LEU A 88 -4.21 1.54 -1.41
N ASN A 89 -5.09 0.58 -1.10
CA ASN A 89 -5.45 -0.48 -2.04
C ASN A 89 -6.20 0.05 -3.26
N VAL A 90 -7.17 0.95 -3.05
CA VAL A 90 -7.91 1.58 -4.16
C VAL A 90 -6.96 2.41 -5.02
N GLY A 91 -6.06 3.18 -4.40
CA GLY A 91 -5.06 4.01 -5.07
C GLY A 91 -4.15 3.19 -5.98
N ILE A 92 -3.60 2.09 -5.47
CA ILE A 92 -2.75 1.16 -6.25
C ILE A 92 -3.47 0.70 -7.51
N TRP A 93 -4.71 0.22 -7.40
CA TRP A 93 -5.45 -0.29 -8.56
C TRP A 93 -5.84 0.82 -9.55
N LEU A 94 -6.12 2.04 -9.07
CA LEU A 94 -6.34 3.20 -9.95
C LEU A 94 -5.07 3.59 -10.69
N VAL A 95 -3.90 3.58 -10.04
CA VAL A 95 -2.61 3.84 -10.69
C VAL A 95 -2.28 2.76 -11.71
N VAL A 96 -2.49 1.49 -11.37
CA VAL A 96 -2.33 0.36 -12.32
C VAL A 96 -3.27 0.54 -13.52
N ALA A 97 -4.53 0.93 -13.29
CA ALA A 97 -5.49 1.22 -14.36
C ALA A 97 -5.05 2.39 -15.26
N GLY A 98 -4.60 3.48 -14.67
CA GLY A 98 -4.14 4.67 -15.41
C GLY A 98 -2.86 4.41 -16.22
N THR A 99 -1.93 3.62 -15.69
CA THR A 99 -0.63 3.35 -16.33
C THR A 99 -0.65 2.15 -17.28
N THR A 100 -1.03 0.97 -16.78
CA THR A 100 -0.91 -0.31 -17.48
C THR A 100 -2.07 -0.52 -18.44
N PHE A 101 -3.29 -0.21 -18.00
CA PHE A 101 -4.50 -0.32 -18.84
C PHE A 101 -4.83 0.97 -19.60
N ARG A 102 -4.03 2.03 -19.42
CA ARG A 102 -4.16 3.33 -20.10
C ARG A 102 -5.58 3.93 -19.96
N ALA A 103 -6.20 3.74 -18.79
CA ALA A 103 -7.58 4.19 -18.50
C ALA A 103 -7.75 5.73 -18.47
N GLY A 104 -6.67 6.49 -18.65
CA GLY A 104 -6.69 7.95 -18.77
C GLY A 104 -5.88 8.65 -17.67
N VAL A 105 -5.41 9.86 -17.99
CA VAL A 105 -4.57 10.67 -17.09
C VAL A 105 -5.29 11.04 -15.79
N TRP A 106 -6.61 11.27 -15.86
CA TRP A 106 -7.42 11.58 -14.68
C TRP A 106 -7.52 10.42 -13.70
N VAL A 107 -7.61 9.19 -14.20
CA VAL A 107 -7.63 7.98 -13.34
C VAL A 107 -6.31 7.84 -12.60
N LEU A 108 -5.19 8.05 -13.30
CA LEU A 108 -3.86 8.06 -12.68
C LEU A 108 -3.73 9.16 -11.62
N PHE A 109 -4.14 10.39 -11.96
CA PHE A 109 -4.07 11.53 -11.05
C PHE A 109 -4.89 11.29 -9.77
N VAL A 110 -6.14 10.82 -9.91
CA VAL A 110 -6.99 10.46 -8.77
C VAL A 110 -6.37 9.32 -7.96
N GLY A 111 -5.80 8.30 -8.62
CA GLY A 111 -5.09 7.21 -7.93
C GLY A 111 -3.97 7.71 -7.03
N ARG A 112 -3.12 8.63 -7.53
CA ARG A 112 -2.03 9.24 -6.75
C ARG A 112 -2.54 10.10 -5.60
N LEU A 113 -3.62 10.86 -5.80
CA LEU A 113 -4.25 11.63 -4.71
C LEU A 113 -4.81 10.71 -3.62
N VAL A 114 -5.38 9.58 -4.01
CA VAL A 114 -5.91 8.56 -3.09
C VAL A 114 -4.78 7.90 -2.29
N GLU A 115 -3.66 7.57 -2.91
CA GLU A 115 -2.46 7.05 -2.22
C GLU A 115 -1.88 8.08 -1.24
N MET A 116 -1.78 9.34 -1.66
CA MET A 116 -1.34 10.42 -0.77
C MET A 116 -2.29 10.57 0.42
N GLY A 117 -3.60 10.48 0.18
CA GLY A 117 -4.61 10.41 1.24
C GLY A 117 -4.33 9.26 2.22
N ALA A 118 -4.05 8.06 1.72
CA ALA A 118 -3.73 6.92 2.57
C ALA A 118 -2.56 7.20 3.52
N VAL A 119 -1.48 7.80 3.01
CA VAL A 119 -0.31 8.20 3.81
C VAL A 119 -0.69 9.23 4.87
N LEU A 120 -1.46 10.26 4.51
CA LEU A 120 -1.89 11.31 5.44
C LEU A 120 -2.78 10.75 6.56
N PHE A 121 -3.75 9.90 6.22
CA PHE A 121 -4.62 9.25 7.21
C PHE A 121 -3.82 8.35 8.16
N PHE A 122 -2.82 7.62 7.64
CA PHE A 122 -1.97 6.80 8.49
C PHE A 122 -1.03 7.65 9.36
N ALA A 123 -0.47 8.72 8.82
CA ALA A 123 0.38 9.65 9.55
C ALA A 123 -0.39 10.30 10.70
N ALA A 124 -1.63 10.75 10.47
CA ALA A 124 -2.51 11.28 11.51
C ALA A 124 -2.79 10.23 12.61
N HIS A 125 -3.01 8.97 12.23
CA HIS A 125 -3.16 7.87 13.20
C HIS A 125 -1.87 7.62 14.01
N ALA A 126 -0.71 7.64 13.36
CA ALA A 126 0.58 7.37 13.98
C ALA A 126 1.07 8.53 14.87
N TRP A 127 0.78 9.78 14.49
CA TRP A 127 1.24 10.99 15.17
C TRP A 127 0.88 11.00 16.65
N GLY A 128 -0.40 10.71 16.95
CA GLY A 128 -0.88 10.63 18.32
C GLY A 128 -0.15 9.59 19.17
N ARG A 129 0.42 8.54 18.56
CA ARG A 129 1.13 7.46 19.25
C ARG A 129 2.62 7.74 19.46
N VAL A 130 3.18 8.70 18.72
CA VAL A 130 4.59 9.10 18.82
C VAL A 130 4.75 10.28 19.79
N VAL A 131 3.84 11.24 19.74
CA VAL A 131 3.98 12.51 20.49
C VAL A 131 3.39 12.45 21.90
N SER A 132 2.25 11.76 22.10
CA SER A 132 1.58 11.69 23.42
C SER A 132 1.60 10.28 24.00
N ARG A 133 2.01 10.17 25.26
CA ARG A 133 1.91 8.93 26.06
C ARG A 133 0.52 8.74 26.67
N GLU A 134 -0.23 9.83 26.83
CA GLU A 134 -1.53 9.87 27.52
C GLU A 134 -2.71 9.76 26.54
N GLY A 135 -2.49 9.99 25.25
CA GLY A 135 -3.56 10.21 24.25
C GLY A 135 -3.63 11.68 23.87
N ALA A 136 -4.14 11.98 22.67
CA ALA A 136 -4.54 13.33 22.29
C ALA A 136 -6.03 13.52 22.59
#